data_AF-A0A946K891-F1
#
_entry.id   AF-A0A946K891-F1
#
_cell.length_a   1.000
_cell.length_b   1.000
_cell.length_c   1.000
_cell.angle_alpha   90.00
_cell.angle_beta   90.00
_cell.angle_gamma   90.00
#
_symmetry.space_group_name_H-M   'P 1'
#
loop_
_entity.id
_entity.type
_entity.pdbx_description
1 polymer ?
#
loop_
_entity_poly.entity_id
_entity_poly.type
_entity_poly.pdbx_seq_one_letter_code
_entity_poly.pdbx_strand_id
1 'polypeptide(L)' 'MTPSYFQQHCPICGRTLRIESRLVGTNVVCQHCGGNFSAKIQKVRYRCDTILPVGRQTKIEALLLQGSRVIHSSKASKC' A
#
# COMPACT_ATOMS: atom_id res chain seq x y z
N MET A 1 21.09 2.98 -20.63
CA MET A 1 20.05 2.25 -19.88
C MET A 1 20.37 2.37 -18.39
N THR A 2 19.52 3.02 -17.61
CA THR A 2 19.71 3.15 -16.17
C THR A 2 19.28 1.85 -15.45
N PRO A 3 20.07 1.32 -14.51
CA PRO A 3 19.67 0.13 -13.76
C PRO A 3 18.48 0.43 -12.85
N SER A 4 17.45 -0.41 -12.91
CA SER A 4 16.29 -0.33 -12.01
C SER A 4 16.53 -1.19 -10.77
N TYR A 5 16.10 -0.69 -9.61
CA TYR A 5 16.29 -1.35 -8.33
C TYR A 5 14.97 -1.39 -7.56
N PHE A 6 14.83 -2.37 -6.68
CA PHE A 6 13.73 -2.47 -5.74
C PHE A 6 14.25 -2.76 -4.33
N GLN A 7 13.37 -2.58 -3.33
CA GLN A 7 13.70 -2.81 -1.93
C GLN A 7 13.09 -4.13 -1.45
N GLN A 8 13.88 -4.91 -0.73
CA GLN A 8 13.42 -6.13 -0.08
C GLN A 8 14.10 -6.28 1.28
N HIS A 9 13.35 -6.69 2.30
CA HIS A 9 13.92 -7.03 3.60
C HIS A 9 14.64 -8.37 3.53
N CYS A 10 15.85 -8.44 4.11
CA CYS A 10 16.55 -9.70 4.32
C CYS A 10 15.74 -10.56 5.30
N PRO A 11 15.33 -11.78 4.94
CA PRO A 11 14.54 -12.64 5.83
C PRO A 11 15.35 -13.17 7.02
N ILE A 12 16.68 -13.04 6.99
CA ILE A 12 17.57 -13.49 8.07
C ILE A 12 17.77 -12.39 9.12
N CYS A 13 18.15 -11.18 8.71
CA CYS A 13 18.51 -10.10 9.64
C CYS A 13 17.53 -8.92 9.67
N GLY A 14 16.48 -8.95 8.84
CA GLY A 14 15.44 -7.91 8.77
C GLY A 14 15.85 -6.61 8.06
N ARG A 15 17.13 -6.40 7.72
CA ARG A 15 17.57 -5.18 7.04
C ARG A 15 17.01 -5.05 5.62
N THR A 16 16.68 -3.82 5.24
CA THR A 16 16.28 -3.49 3.87
C THR A 16 17.49 -3.47 2.94
N LEU A 17 17.43 -4.25 1.87
CA LEU A 17 18.44 -4.34 0.83
C LEU A 17 17.90 -3.72 -0.47
N ARG A 18 18.76 -3.01 -1.20
CA ARG A 18 18.49 -2.52 -2.55
C ARG A 18 19.00 -3.56 -3.54
N ILE A 19 18.09 -4.20 -4.25
CA ILE A 19 18.39 -5.31 -5.18
C ILE A 19 18.12 -4.83 -6.61
N GLU A 20 19.00 -5.19 -7.55
CA GLU A 20 18.77 -4.94 -8.97
C GLU A 20 17.58 -5.73 -9.50
N SER A 21 16.71 -5.08 -10.27
CA SER A 21 15.51 -5.74 -10.83
C SER A 21 15.84 -6.91 -11.76
N ARG A 22 17.06 -6.96 -12.30
CA ARG A 22 17.54 -8.08 -13.14
C ARG A 22 17.77 -9.37 -12.34
N LEU A 23 17.94 -9.27 -11.03
CA LEU A 23 18.17 -10.40 -10.14
C LEU A 23 16.86 -10.99 -9.59
N VAL A 24 15.70 -10.47 -9.99
CA VAL A 24 14.41 -11.02 -9.53
C VAL A 24 14.28 -12.48 -9.95
N GLY A 25 13.93 -13.34 -8.99
CA GLY A 25 13.83 -14.78 -9.18
C GLY A 25 15.14 -15.54 -8.93
N THR A 26 16.26 -14.86 -8.73
CA THR A 26 17.54 -15.51 -8.39
C THR A 26 17.83 -15.47 -6.89
N ASN A 27 18.78 -16.29 -6.44
CA ASN A 27 19.29 -16.27 -5.08
C ASN A 27 20.38 -15.21 -4.95
N VAL A 28 20.23 -14.34 -3.96
CA VAL A 28 21.16 -13.27 -3.63
C VAL A 28 21.66 -13.43 -2.21
N VAL A 29 22.82 -12.83 -1.92
CA VAL A 29 23.46 -12.89 -0.60
C VAL A 29 23.33 -11.54 0.09
N CYS A 30 22.90 -11.54 1.35
CA CYS A 30 22.88 -10.33 2.16
C CYS A 30 24.30 -9.87 2.50
N GLN A 31 24.68 -8.67 2.07
CA GLN A 31 26.00 -8.09 2.37
C GLN A 31 26.25 -7.83 3.87
N HIS A 32 25.20 -7.80 4.70
CA HIS A 32 25.32 -7.58 6.14
C HIS A 32 25.50 -8.87 6.95
N CYS A 33 24.75 -9.93 6.65
CA CYS A 33 24.77 -11.17 7.46
C CYS A 33 25.25 -12.41 6.71
N GLY A 34 25.52 -12.31 5.40
CA GLY A 34 25.92 -13.46 4.58
C GLY A 34 24.79 -14.44 4.24
N GLY A 35 23.57 -14.20 4.72
CA GLY A 35 22.46 -15.12 4.46
C GLY A 35 21.98 -15.08 3.00
N ASN A 36 21.68 -16.26 2.46
CA ASN A 36 21.19 -16.47 1.09
C ASN A 36 19.65 -16.47 1.07
N PHE A 37 19.05 -15.73 0.14
CA PHE A 37 17.59 -15.72 -0.04
C PHE A 37 17.22 -15.34 -1.48
N SER A 38 16.00 -15.69 -1.90
CA SER A 38 15.51 -15.34 -3.23
C SER A 38 15.04 -13.89 -3.34
N ALA A 39 15.48 -13.20 -4.38
CA ALA A 39 15.05 -11.85 -4.72
C ALA A 39 13.63 -11.87 -5.31
N LYS A 40 12.68 -11.21 -4.63
CA LYS A 40 11.27 -11.13 -4.99
C LYS A 40 10.80 -9.69 -4.85
N ILE A 41 10.24 -9.13 -5.92
CA ILE A 41 9.55 -7.84 -5.85
C ILE A 41 8.37 -8.02 -4.89
N GLN A 42 8.43 -7.35 -3.74
CA GLN A 42 7.28 -7.23 -2.86
C GLN A 42 6.24 -6.39 -3.59
N LYS A 43 5.27 -7.05 -4.23
CA LYS A 43 4.07 -6.39 -4.73
C LYS A 43 3.32 -5.92 -3.50
N VAL A 44 3.52 -4.66 -3.12
CA VAL A 44 2.65 -3.99 -2.17
C VAL A 44 1.25 -4.09 -2.78
N ARG A 45 0.42 -4.98 -2.23
CA ARG A 45 -1.01 -4.90 -2.46
C ARG A 45 -1.42 -3.62 -1.74
N TYR A 46 -1.46 -2.50 -2.46
CA TYR A 46 -2.24 -1.36 -2.04
C TYR A 46 -3.68 -1.88 -1.93
N ARG A 47 -4.06 -2.30 -0.73
CA ARG A 47 -5.45 -2.62 -0.45
C ARG A 47 -6.16 -1.29 -0.37
N CYS A 48 -6.65 -0.80 -1.50
CA CYS A 48 -7.66 0.25 -1.51
C CYS A 48 -9.06 -0.30 -1.16
N ASP A 49 -9.23 -1.63 -1.03
CA ASP A 49 -10.57 -2.26 -1.08
C ASP A 49 -10.94 -3.25 0.05
N THR A 50 -10.24 -3.33 1.18
CA THR A 50 -10.66 -4.30 2.24
C THR A 50 -10.51 -3.77 3.67
N ILE A 51 -11.23 -2.70 4.02
CA ILE A 51 -11.46 -2.35 5.45
C ILE A 51 -12.94 -2.22 5.81
N LEU A 52 -13.90 -2.34 4.88
CA LEU A 52 -15.31 -2.21 5.26
C LEU A 52 -16.16 -3.43 4.88
N PRO A 53 -16.68 -4.21 5.84
CA PRO A 53 -17.76 -5.14 5.56
C PRO A 53 -18.94 -4.36 4.94
N VAL A 54 -19.59 -4.92 3.92
CA VAL A 54 -20.62 -4.29 3.08
C VAL A 54 -21.66 -3.47 3.88
N GLY A 55 -22.08 -3.94 5.06
CA GLY A 55 -23.03 -3.22 5.92
C GLY A 55 -22.55 -1.85 6.44
N ARG A 56 -21.24 -1.59 6.40
CA ARG A 56 -20.63 -0.34 6.85
C ARG A 56 -20.44 0.64 5.67
N GLN A 57 -20.37 0.14 4.43
CA GLN A 57 -20.26 0.97 3.21
C GLN A 57 -21.58 1.70 2.93
N THR A 58 -22.71 1.01 3.08
CA THR A 58 -24.06 1.59 2.95
C THR A 58 -24.32 2.67 4.01
N LYS A 59 -23.75 2.51 5.21
CA LYS A 59 -23.85 3.52 6.28
C LYS A 59 -23.04 4.77 5.95
N ILE A 60 -21.84 4.63 5.37
CA ILE A 60 -21.05 5.78 4.91
C ILE A 60 -21.80 6.52 3.81
N GLU A 61 -22.28 5.81 2.79
CA GLU A 61 -23.05 6.42 1.70
C GLU A 61 -24.31 7.12 2.21
N ALA A 62 -25.06 6.49 3.12
CA ALA A 62 -26.23 7.09 3.75
C ALA A 62 -25.86 8.36 4.54
N LEU A 63 -24.76 8.36 5.30
CA LEU A 63 -24.29 9.53 6.04
C LEU A 63 -23.81 10.66 5.11
N LEU A 64 -23.12 10.34 4.01
CA LEU A 64 -22.71 11.32 2.99
C LEU A 64 -23.92 11.96 2.29
N LEU A 65 -24.93 11.15 1.94
CA LEU A 65 -26.21 11.61 1.39
C LEU A 65 -27.03 12.43 2.39
N GLN A 66 -26.96 12.11 3.68
CA GLN A 66 -27.60 12.92 4.73
C GLN A 66 -26.91 14.26 4.91
N GLY A 67 -25.57 14.31 4.88
CA GLY A 67 -24.80 15.54 4.96
C GLY A 67 -25.12 16.52 3.84
N SER A 68 -25.22 16.05 2.59
CA SER A 68 -25.55 16.92 1.44
C SER A 68 -26.93 17.56 1.57
N ARG A 69 -27.90 16.88 2.19
CA ARG A 69 -29.22 17.44 2.48
C ARG A 69 -29.17 18.57 3.50
N VAL A 70 -28.32 18.49 4.51
CA VAL A 70 -28.17 19.58 5.51
C VAL A 70 -27.52 20.81 4.86
N ILE A 71 -26.51 20.61 4.01
CA ILE A 71 -25.83 21.71 3.30
C ILE A 71 -26.78 22.39 2.30
N HIS A 72 -27.64 21.64 1.60
CA HIS A 72 -28.63 22.20 0.66
C HIS A 72 -29.93 22.67 1.33
N SER A 73 -30.27 22.19 2.53
CA SER A 73 -31.48 22.59 3.27
C SER A 73 -31.30 23.91 4.02
N SER A 74 -30.07 24.30 4.37
CA SER A 74 -29.80 25.69 4.62
C SER A 74 -29.80 26.41 3.27
N LYS A 75 -30.84 27.21 3.03
CA LYS A 75 -30.56 28.60 2.64
C LYS A 75 -29.33 29.00 3.45
N ALA A 76 -28.18 29.16 2.79
CA ALA A 76 -27.07 29.91 3.36
C ALA A 76 -27.75 31.15 3.94
N SER A 77 -27.82 31.20 5.27
CA SER A 77 -28.57 32.23 5.97
C SER A 77 -28.01 33.53 5.44
N LYS A 78 -28.88 34.35 4.85
CA LYS A 78 -28.52 35.70 4.41
C LYS A 78 -27.81 36.37 5.59
N CYS A 79 -26.52 36.62 5.42
CA CYS A 79 -25.85 37.74 6.05
C CYS A 79 -25.76 38.82 4.98
#